data_AF-A0A8J2K9T7-F1
#
_entry.id   AF-A0A8J2K9T7-F1
#
_cell.length_a   1.000
_cell.length_b   1.000
_cell.length_c   1.000
_cell.angle_alpha   90.00
_cell.angle_beta   90.00
_cell.angle_gamma   90.00
#
_symmetry.space_group_name_H-M   'P 1'
#
loop_
_entity.id
_entity.type
_entity.pdbx_description
1 polymer ?
#
loop_
_entity_poly.entity_id
_entity_poly.type
_entity_poly.pdbx_seq_one_letter_code
_entity_poly.pdbx_strand_id
1 'polypeptide(L)'
;MSQFTESTIVEFPHRYFLESYKPDDLKAWTYTNGSTITINETALQEFGFSLKTVRCCYKVISRVEQSLQNYDEYADRRTITSKDCTSLKNDRTIILEEFVRVQCISAAWPMHGDVLYRQYHALFQPHKNANTTRKIKRWKTSEKEAPPNVFILGIDSMSSANFGRTMPKTKQVLKDLGAREFLGYTKGLFSCFSDHQFKVRSV
;
A
#
# COMPACT_ATOMS: atom_id res chain seq x y z
N MET A 1 31.82 -5.25 25.50
CA MET A 1 31.27 -3.89 25.65
C MET A 1 30.15 -3.74 24.64
N SER A 2 28.92 -3.71 25.17
CA SER A 2 27.68 -3.52 24.42
C SER A 2 27.55 -2.06 24.00
N GLN A 3 27.20 -1.80 22.73
CA GLN A 3 26.65 -0.51 22.32
C GLN A 3 25.29 -0.77 21.68
N PHE A 4 24.26 -0.47 22.47
CA PHE A 4 22.87 -0.40 22.05
C PHE A 4 22.71 0.68 20.98
N THR A 5 22.09 0.33 19.85
CA THR A 5 21.65 1.31 18.85
C THR A 5 20.23 1.72 19.16
N GLU A 6 20.05 3.02 19.29
CA GLU A 6 18.82 3.72 19.66
C GLU A 6 17.73 3.47 18.60
N SER A 7 16.67 2.77 18.99
CA SER A 7 15.46 2.61 18.19
C SER A 7 14.69 3.92 18.23
N THR A 8 14.80 4.74 17.19
CA THR A 8 13.95 5.92 17.03
C THR A 8 12.52 5.48 16.78
N ILE A 9 11.70 5.54 17.83
CA ILE A 9 10.24 5.51 17.74
C ILE A 9 9.84 6.75 16.95
N VAL A 10 9.27 6.54 15.76
CA VAL A 10 8.74 7.63 14.93
C VAL A 10 7.36 8.00 15.50
N GLU A 11 7.32 8.89 16.48
CA GLU A 11 6.11 9.64 16.78
C GLU A 11 5.82 10.61 15.63
N PHE A 12 4.57 10.65 15.17
CA PHE A 12 4.12 11.53 14.10
C PHE A 12 3.75 12.91 14.70
N PRO A 13 4.51 13.99 14.44
CA PRO A 13 4.02 15.32 14.77
C PRO A 13 3.07 15.78 13.66
N HIS A 14 1.78 15.50 13.86
CA HIS A 14 0.69 16.20 13.17
C HIS A 14 0.57 17.60 13.78
N ARG A 15 1.27 18.59 13.21
CA ARG A 15 1.17 20.03 13.51
C ARG A 15 2.28 20.71 12.68
N TYR A 16 2.07 21.57 11.69
CA TYR A 16 1.04 22.57 11.43
C TYR A 16 1.07 22.87 9.92
N PHE A 17 0.03 22.53 9.12
CA PHE A 17 -0.32 23.24 7.86
C PHE A 17 -1.60 22.73 7.15
N LEU A 18 -2.56 22.13 7.84
CA LEU A 18 -3.78 21.63 7.19
C LEU A 18 -5.01 22.02 8.00
N GLU A 19 -5.41 23.29 7.90
CA GLU A 19 -6.65 23.76 8.56
C GLU A 19 -7.74 24.17 7.57
N SER A 20 -7.58 23.89 6.27
CA SER A 20 -8.62 24.25 5.29
C SER A 20 -8.57 23.50 3.95
N TYR A 21 -8.19 22.22 3.92
CA TYR A 21 -8.26 21.45 2.66
C TYR A 21 -9.18 20.25 2.75
N LYS A 22 -10.22 20.23 1.91
CA LYS A 22 -11.16 19.12 1.78
C LYS A 22 -10.44 17.91 1.15
N PRO A 23 -10.54 16.70 1.73
CA PRO A 23 -9.81 15.54 1.25
C PRO A 23 -10.24 15.04 -0.15
N ASP A 24 -11.40 15.47 -0.65
CA ASP A 24 -11.98 14.97 -1.92
C ASP A 24 -11.38 15.61 -3.19
N ASP A 25 -10.62 16.71 -3.09
CA ASP A 25 -10.05 17.43 -4.25
C ASP A 25 -8.50 17.40 -4.31
N LEU A 26 -7.82 16.71 -3.38
CA LEU A 26 -6.35 16.65 -3.38
C LEU A 26 -5.84 15.67 -4.44
N LYS A 27 -5.47 16.21 -5.60
CA LYS A 27 -4.77 15.46 -6.64
C LYS A 27 -3.39 15.04 -6.13
N ALA A 28 -3.17 13.74 -5.96
CA ALA A 28 -1.89 13.20 -5.54
C ALA A 28 -0.77 13.63 -6.50
N TRP A 29 0.37 14.08 -5.95
CA TRP A 29 1.53 14.50 -6.75
C TRP A 29 2.20 13.33 -7.44
N THR A 30 1.98 12.10 -6.97
CA THR A 30 2.54 10.89 -7.56
C THR A 30 1.48 9.81 -7.69
N TYR A 31 1.55 9.07 -8.79
CA TYR A 31 0.67 7.94 -9.06
C TYR A 31 1.45 6.77 -9.67
N THR A 32 0.88 5.58 -9.57
CA THR A 32 1.49 4.35 -10.08
C THR A 32 0.85 3.94 -11.40
N ASN A 33 1.67 3.46 -12.32
CA ASN A 33 1.23 2.74 -13.51
C ASN A 33 2.07 1.47 -13.64
N GLY A 34 1.48 0.34 -13.23
CA GLY A 34 2.21 -0.92 -13.08
C GLY A 34 3.34 -0.81 -12.05
N SER A 35 4.58 -1.06 -12.49
CA SER A 35 5.79 -0.94 -11.66
C SER A 35 6.49 0.42 -11.79
N THR A 36 5.82 1.43 -12.37
CA THR A 36 6.38 2.77 -12.59
C THR A 36 5.67 3.79 -11.72
N ILE A 37 6.44 4.62 -11.01
CA ILE A 37 5.93 5.82 -10.35
C ILE A 37 6.13 7.01 -11.28
N THR A 38 5.06 7.76 -11.49
CA THR A 38 5.04 8.97 -12.31
C THR A 38 4.70 10.17 -11.42
N ILE A 39 5.40 11.29 -11.64
CA ILE A 39 5.09 12.56 -10.99
C ILE A 39 4.01 13.26 -11.83
N ASN A 40 2.93 13.64 -11.18
CA ASN A 40 1.86 14.42 -11.78
C ASN A 40 2.24 15.90 -11.75
N GLU A 41 2.84 16.38 -12.84
CA GLU A 41 3.26 17.77 -12.97
C GLU A 41 2.10 18.75 -12.85
N THR A 42 0.91 18.41 -13.35
CA THR A 42 -0.27 19.27 -13.24
C THR A 42 -0.67 19.47 -11.78
N ALA A 43 -0.72 18.38 -11.00
CA ALA A 43 -0.96 18.49 -9.57
C ALA A 43 0.13 19.35 -8.91
N LEU A 44 1.41 19.10 -9.21
CA LEU A 44 2.52 19.85 -8.64
C LEU A 44 2.41 21.37 -8.89
N GLN A 45 2.01 21.76 -10.11
CA GLN A 45 1.80 23.15 -10.52
C GLN A 45 0.59 23.80 -9.82
N GLU A 46 -0.49 23.06 -9.57
CA GLU A 46 -1.66 23.54 -8.81
C GLU A 46 -1.26 23.96 -7.38
N PHE A 47 -0.24 23.32 -6.79
CA PHE A 47 0.34 23.72 -5.50
C PHE A 47 1.44 24.78 -5.60
N GLY A 48 1.71 25.34 -6.78
CA GLY A 48 2.71 26.37 -6.99
C GLY A 48 4.16 25.86 -7.06
N PHE A 49 4.34 24.55 -7.24
CA PHE A 49 5.66 23.92 -7.34
C PHE A 49 5.97 23.45 -8.77
N SER A 50 7.25 23.30 -9.07
CA SER A 50 7.74 22.71 -10.32
C SER A 50 8.79 21.64 -10.04
N LEU A 51 9.08 20.80 -11.03
CA LEU A 51 10.16 19.79 -10.93
C LEU A 51 11.55 20.41 -10.72
N LYS A 52 11.72 21.72 -10.96
CA LYS A 52 12.98 22.44 -10.69
C LYS A 52 13.10 22.88 -9.24
N THR A 53 11.97 23.18 -8.60
CA THR A 53 11.91 23.70 -7.23
C THR A 53 11.71 22.61 -6.20
N VAL A 54 11.49 21.36 -6.64
CA VAL A 54 11.22 20.21 -5.77
C VAL A 54 12.16 19.07 -6.11
N ARG A 55 12.74 18.45 -5.08
CA ARG A 55 13.51 17.22 -5.20
C ARG A 55 12.71 16.07 -4.60
N CYS A 56 12.34 15.11 -5.44
CA CYS A 56 11.62 13.91 -5.00
C CYS A 56 12.55 12.69 -5.00
N CYS A 57 12.45 11.89 -3.95
CA CYS A 57 13.14 10.62 -3.84
C CYS A 57 12.23 9.58 -3.20
N TYR A 58 12.56 8.30 -3.37
CA TYR A 58 11.83 7.23 -2.73
C TYR A 58 12.73 6.44 -1.79
N LYS A 59 12.12 5.91 -0.74
CA LYS A 59 12.73 4.98 0.21
C LYS A 59 11.96 3.68 0.18
N VAL A 60 12.69 2.58 0.13
CA VAL A 60 12.11 1.23 0.13
C VAL A 60 11.68 0.88 1.54
N ILE A 61 10.51 0.27 1.67
CA ILE A 61 10.01 -0.30 2.92
C ILE A 61 10.03 -1.81 2.76
N SER A 62 10.84 -2.48 3.57
CA SER A 62 10.91 -3.94 3.61
C SER A 62 10.38 -4.45 4.95
N ARG A 63 9.70 -5.60 4.89
CA ARG A 63 9.32 -6.34 6.10
C ARG A 63 10.53 -7.12 6.61
N VAL A 64 10.67 -7.19 7.93
CA VAL A 64 11.69 -8.05 8.53
C VAL A 64 11.16 -9.47 8.59
N GLU A 65 11.77 -10.37 7.83
CA GLU A 65 11.45 -11.79 7.96
C GLU A 65 11.96 -12.30 9.31
N GLN A 66 11.07 -12.93 10.08
CA GLN A 66 11.40 -13.56 11.35
C GLN A 66 11.25 -15.07 11.22
N SER A 67 12.11 -15.80 11.93
CA SER A 67 11.95 -17.24 12.07
C SER A 67 10.71 -17.56 12.91
N LEU A 68 10.13 -18.74 12.71
CA LEU A 68 8.93 -19.20 13.43
C LEU A 68 9.10 -19.17 14.96
N GLN A 69 10.33 -19.29 15.47
CA GLN A 69 10.63 -19.25 16.90
C GLN A 69 10.60 -17.83 17.49
N ASN A 70 10.78 -16.80 16.64
CA ASN A 70 10.86 -15.40 17.05
C ASN A 70 9.62 -14.58 16.64
N TYR A 71 8.55 -15.28 16.24
CA TYR A 71 7.30 -14.65 15.81
C TYR A 71 6.52 -14.22 17.06
N ASP A 72 6.64 -12.93 17.41
CA ASP A 72 5.92 -12.31 18.52
C ASP A 72 4.71 -11.49 18.02
N GLU A 73 3.89 -10.97 18.95
CA GLU A 73 2.73 -10.13 18.62
C GLU A 73 3.12 -8.81 17.90
N TYR A 74 4.40 -8.44 17.92
CA TYR A 74 4.93 -7.24 17.29
C TYR A 74 5.62 -7.52 15.95
N ALA A 75 5.57 -8.77 15.47
CA ALA A 75 6.21 -9.18 14.23
C ALA A 75 5.83 -8.28 13.06
N ASP A 76 4.54 -7.93 12.98
CA ASP A 76 4.00 -7.08 11.91
C ASP A 76 4.40 -5.60 12.04
N ARG A 77 4.84 -5.15 13.21
CA ARG A 77 5.33 -3.76 13.41
C ARG A 77 6.78 -3.57 12.97
N ARG A 78 7.50 -4.67 12.70
CA ARG A 78 8.92 -4.61 12.33
C ARG A 78 9.08 -4.39 10.82
N THR A 79 9.10 -3.13 10.44
CA THR A 79 9.44 -2.71 9.06
C THR A 79 10.74 -1.93 9.05
N ILE A 80 11.63 -2.24 8.11
CA ILE A 80 12.85 -1.46 7.87
C ILE A 80 12.59 -0.54 6.71
N THR A 81 12.88 0.75 6.91
CA THR A 81 12.95 1.70 5.80
C THR A 81 14.39 1.87 5.38
N SER A 82 14.67 1.80 4.08
CA SER A 82 16.01 2.06 3.55
C SER A 82 16.51 3.44 3.99
N LYS A 83 17.80 3.49 4.35
CA LYS A 83 18.48 4.73 4.71
C LYS A 83 18.64 5.63 3.48
N ASP A 84 18.98 5.00 2.36
CA ASP A 84 19.24 5.67 1.09
C ASP A 84 17.95 6.16 0.47
N CYS A 85 17.96 7.43 0.02
CA CYS A 85 16.87 8.01 -0.75
C CYS A 85 17.28 8.03 -2.23
N THR A 86 16.63 7.18 -3.03
CA THR A 86 16.92 7.12 -4.46
C THR A 86 16.08 8.18 -5.16
N SER A 87 16.75 9.13 -5.84
CA SER A 87 16.07 10.21 -6.57
C SER A 87 15.15 9.66 -7.65
N LEU A 88 13.94 10.20 -7.75
CA LEU A 88 13.04 9.91 -8.86
C LEU A 88 13.55 10.64 -10.11
N LYS A 89 13.58 9.94 -11.24
CA LYS A 89 13.77 10.57 -12.55
C LYS A 89 12.52 11.42 -12.85
N ASN A 90 12.75 12.62 -13.38
CA ASN A 90 11.81 13.74 -13.40
C ASN A 90 10.43 13.44 -14.03
N ASP A 91 10.32 12.41 -14.87
CA ASP A 91 9.06 11.99 -15.49
C ASP A 91 8.54 10.67 -14.89
N ARG A 92 9.34 9.61 -14.98
CA ARG A 92 8.94 8.23 -14.68
C ARG A 92 10.10 7.44 -14.12
N THR A 93 9.86 6.76 -13.01
CA THR A 93 10.86 5.87 -12.40
C THR A 93 10.29 4.46 -12.26
N ILE A 94 10.98 3.50 -12.86
CA ILE A 94 10.69 2.07 -12.70
C ILE A 94 11.24 1.64 -11.34
N ILE A 95 10.39 1.01 -10.53
CA ILE A 95 10.72 0.55 -9.19
C ILE A 95 10.42 -0.94 -9.10
N LEU A 96 11.45 -1.70 -8.70
CA LEU A 96 11.41 -3.17 -8.58
C LEU A 96 11.03 -3.65 -7.17
N GLU A 97 10.77 -2.72 -6.26
CA GLU A 97 10.42 -2.99 -4.86
C GLU A 97 8.90 -2.96 -4.66
N GLU A 98 8.40 -3.70 -3.67
CA GLU A 98 6.95 -3.85 -3.43
C GLU A 98 6.33 -2.66 -2.72
N PHE A 99 7.05 -2.08 -1.75
CA PHE A 99 6.55 -0.96 -0.96
C PHE A 99 7.57 0.14 -0.95
N VAL A 100 7.16 1.33 -1.37
CA VAL A 100 8.02 2.50 -1.34
C VAL A 100 7.29 3.69 -0.76
N ARG A 101 8.04 4.50 -0.02
CA ARG A 101 7.63 5.82 0.43
C ARG A 101 8.30 6.85 -0.45
N VAL A 102 7.51 7.58 -1.21
CA VAL A 102 7.96 8.75 -1.96
C VAL A 102 7.90 9.97 -1.05
N GLN A 103 8.98 10.74 -1.04
CA GLN A 103 9.10 11.98 -0.31
C GLN A 103 9.63 13.06 -1.25
N CYS A 104 8.97 14.21 -1.26
CA CYS A 104 9.42 15.39 -1.98
C CYS A 104 9.78 16.50 -0.99
N ILE A 105 10.93 17.11 -1.21
CA ILE A 105 11.44 18.23 -0.43
C ILE A 105 11.57 19.48 -1.30
N SER A 106 11.37 20.65 -0.71
CA SER A 106 11.63 21.91 -1.40
C SER A 106 13.14 22.08 -1.63
N ALA A 107 13.50 22.40 -2.87
CA ALA A 107 14.85 22.82 -3.24
C ALA A 107 14.98 24.36 -3.33
N ALA A 108 13.87 25.09 -3.19
CA ALA A 108 13.85 26.54 -3.24
C ALA A 108 14.17 27.15 -1.86
N TRP A 109 15.00 28.19 -1.86
CA TRP A 109 15.23 29.04 -0.70
C TRP A 109 14.00 29.93 -0.48
N PRO A 110 13.51 30.18 0.76
CA PRO A 110 14.09 29.86 2.06
C PRO A 110 13.73 28.47 2.62
N MET A 111 12.77 27.76 2.02
CA MET A 111 12.24 26.48 2.51
C MET A 111 13.12 25.27 2.13
N HIS A 112 14.43 25.46 1.92
CA HIS A 112 15.28 24.40 1.39
C HIS A 112 15.39 23.24 2.38
N GLY A 113 14.92 22.06 1.98
CA GLY A 113 14.93 20.84 2.79
C GLY A 113 13.59 20.52 3.46
N ASP A 114 12.61 21.43 3.41
CA ASP A 114 11.29 21.21 4.00
C ASP A 114 10.53 20.12 3.25
N VAL A 115 9.86 19.24 4.00
CA VAL A 115 9.10 18.13 3.44
C VAL A 115 7.73 18.61 2.98
N LEU A 116 7.56 18.72 1.68
CA LEU A 116 6.33 19.21 1.06
C LEU A 116 5.28 18.11 0.90
N TYR A 117 5.72 16.89 0.62
CA TYR A 117 4.83 15.80 0.24
C TYR A 117 5.40 14.44 0.62
N ARG A 118 4.52 13.56 1.11
CA ARG A 118 4.82 12.16 1.42
C ARG A 118 3.67 11.29 0.94
N GLN A 119 3.99 10.24 0.18
CA GLN A 119 3.01 9.25 -0.21
C GLN A 119 3.61 7.85 -0.27
N TYR A 120 2.80 6.88 0.09
CA TYR A 120 3.15 5.47 0.07
C TYR A 120 2.56 4.83 -1.18
N HIS A 121 3.36 3.99 -1.83
CA HIS A 121 2.98 3.26 -3.03
C HIS A 121 3.26 1.79 -2.82
N ALA A 122 2.22 0.97 -3.04
CA ALA A 122 2.34 -0.48 -3.14
C ALA A 122 2.40 -0.83 -4.64
N LEU A 123 3.49 -1.46 -5.05
CA LEU A 123 3.77 -1.80 -6.44
C LEU A 123 3.66 -3.30 -6.64
N PHE A 124 3.02 -3.68 -7.75
CA PHE A 124 2.92 -5.07 -8.15
C PHE A 124 4.24 -5.54 -8.78
N GLN A 125 4.77 -6.66 -8.28
CA GLN A 125 6.02 -7.26 -8.74
C GLN A 125 5.77 -8.61 -9.45
N PRO A 126 5.44 -8.60 -10.75
CA PRO A 126 5.10 -9.83 -11.49
C PRO A 126 6.28 -10.81 -11.62
N HIS A 127 7.51 -10.31 -11.50
CA HIS A 127 8.74 -11.06 -11.76
C HIS A 127 9.49 -11.53 -10.51
N LYS A 128 9.05 -11.15 -9.31
CA LYS A 128 9.76 -11.46 -8.05
C LYS A 128 9.80 -12.97 -7.76
N ASN A 129 8.78 -13.72 -8.17
CA ASN A 129 8.68 -15.16 -7.94
C ASN A 129 8.54 -15.92 -9.26
N ALA A 130 9.39 -16.94 -9.46
CA ALA A 130 9.37 -17.82 -10.62
C ALA A 130 8.00 -18.50 -10.81
N ASN A 131 7.34 -18.90 -9.71
CA ASN A 131 6.00 -19.48 -9.76
C ASN A 131 4.96 -18.47 -10.28
N THR A 132 5.03 -17.22 -9.83
CA THR A 132 4.15 -16.13 -10.29
C THR A 132 4.38 -15.87 -11.78
N THR A 133 5.64 -15.78 -12.20
CA THR A 133 6.00 -15.59 -13.62
C THR A 133 5.47 -16.73 -14.49
N ARG A 134 5.59 -17.98 -14.04
CA ARG A 134 5.03 -19.15 -14.74
C ARG A 134 3.51 -19.08 -14.86
N LYS A 135 2.81 -18.68 -13.79
CA LYS A 135 1.34 -18.50 -13.82
C LYS A 135 0.94 -17.40 -14.81
N ILE A 136 1.62 -16.25 -14.78
CA ILE A 136 1.35 -15.14 -15.72
C ILE A 136 1.58 -15.61 -17.16
N LYS A 137 2.69 -16.30 -17.45
CA LYS A 137 2.96 -16.86 -18.78
C LYS A 137 1.86 -17.82 -19.23
N ARG A 138 1.45 -18.75 -18.37
CA ARG A 138 0.37 -19.72 -18.64
C ARG A 138 -0.92 -19.01 -19.06
N TRP A 139 -1.31 -17.96 -18.34
CA TRP A 139 -2.54 -17.21 -18.64
C TRP A 139 -2.41 -16.34 -19.89
N LYS A 140 -1.22 -15.81 -20.19
CA LYS A 140 -0.98 -15.08 -21.45
C LYS A 140 -1.07 -15.97 -22.70
N THR A 141 -0.70 -17.24 -22.57
CA THR A 141 -0.77 -18.23 -23.67
C THR A 141 -2.12 -18.95 -23.76
N SER A 142 -2.98 -18.77 -22.76
CA SER A 142 -4.31 -19.40 -22.76
C SER A 142 -5.26 -18.57 -23.61
N GLU A 143 -5.52 -19.01 -24.84
CA GLU A 143 -6.47 -18.34 -25.75
C GLU A 143 -7.93 -18.53 -25.31
N LYS A 144 -8.21 -19.54 -24.47
CA LYS A 144 -9.58 -19.98 -24.18
C LYS A 144 -10.23 -19.23 -23.03
N GLU A 145 -9.46 -18.72 -22.07
CA GLU A 145 -10.01 -18.12 -20.85
C GLU A 145 -9.10 -17.01 -20.29
N ALA A 146 -9.70 -15.85 -20.02
CA ALA A 146 -9.04 -14.76 -19.31
C ALA A 146 -8.74 -15.17 -17.85
N PRO A 147 -7.62 -14.71 -17.25
CA PRO A 147 -7.33 -15.02 -15.86
C PRO A 147 -8.43 -14.46 -14.94
N PRO A 148 -8.83 -15.20 -13.89
CA PRO A 148 -9.81 -14.71 -12.94
C PRO A 148 -9.24 -13.52 -12.15
N ASN A 149 -9.99 -12.42 -12.11
CA ASN A 149 -9.69 -11.29 -11.24
C ASN A 149 -10.33 -11.53 -9.87
N VAL A 150 -9.51 -11.55 -8.81
CA VAL A 150 -9.98 -11.72 -7.44
C VAL A 150 -9.87 -10.38 -6.73
N PHE A 151 -10.99 -9.86 -6.26
CA PHE A 151 -11.05 -8.71 -5.37
C PHE A 151 -11.38 -9.20 -3.96
N ILE A 152 -10.48 -8.92 -3.01
CA ILE A 152 -10.68 -9.24 -1.59
C ILE A 152 -10.94 -7.93 -0.86
N LEU A 153 -12.11 -7.83 -0.25
CA LEU A 153 -12.49 -6.70 0.59
C LEU A 153 -12.61 -7.18 2.04
N GLY A 154 -11.72 -6.69 2.89
CA GLY A 154 -11.83 -6.87 4.34
C GLY A 154 -12.61 -5.71 4.94
N ILE A 155 -13.69 -6.01 5.65
CA ILE A 155 -14.44 -5.04 6.44
C ILE A 155 -14.16 -5.33 7.90
N ASP A 156 -13.33 -4.48 8.53
CA ASP A 156 -12.92 -4.69 9.91
C ASP A 156 -14.09 -4.47 10.89
N SER A 157 -14.04 -5.19 12.02
CA SER A 157 -14.94 -5.03 13.18
C SER A 157 -16.44 -5.17 12.86
N MET A 158 -16.78 -5.85 11.77
CA MET A 158 -18.16 -6.16 11.41
C MET A 158 -18.43 -7.65 11.50
N SER A 159 -19.31 -8.04 12.43
CA SER A 159 -19.88 -9.39 12.43
C SER A 159 -20.85 -9.58 11.28
N SER A 160 -21.07 -10.84 10.84
CA SER A 160 -22.05 -11.16 9.80
C SER A 160 -23.46 -10.67 10.14
N ALA A 161 -23.85 -10.77 11.41
CA ALA A 161 -25.11 -10.24 11.92
C ALA A 161 -25.18 -8.71 11.85
N ASN A 162 -24.09 -8.01 12.19
CA ASN A 162 -24.04 -6.55 12.08
C ASN A 162 -24.10 -6.10 10.62
N PHE A 163 -23.35 -6.75 9.73
CA PHE A 163 -23.39 -6.49 8.29
C PHE A 163 -24.80 -6.59 7.70
N GLY A 164 -25.56 -7.62 8.10
CA GLY A 164 -26.95 -7.76 7.66
C GLY A 164 -27.88 -6.64 8.14
N ARG A 165 -27.61 -6.03 9.30
CA ARG A 165 -28.43 -4.96 9.88
C ARG A 165 -28.05 -3.58 9.37
N THR A 166 -26.75 -3.28 9.27
CA THR A 166 -26.24 -1.94 8.93
C THR A 166 -26.09 -1.74 7.43
N MET A 167 -25.90 -2.82 6.65
CA MET A 167 -25.70 -2.77 5.20
C MET A 167 -26.65 -3.68 4.42
N PRO A 168 -27.99 -3.56 4.61
CA PRO A 168 -28.96 -4.45 3.98
C PRO A 168 -28.95 -4.37 2.45
N LYS A 169 -28.78 -3.16 1.89
CA LYS A 169 -28.68 -2.95 0.44
C LYS A 169 -27.45 -3.65 -0.15
N THR A 170 -26.29 -3.54 0.50
CA THR A 170 -25.06 -4.23 0.09
C THR A 170 -25.25 -5.75 0.13
N LYS A 171 -25.88 -6.28 1.19
CA LYS A 171 -26.19 -7.72 1.29
C LYS A 171 -27.10 -8.18 0.16
N GLN A 172 -28.10 -7.39 -0.22
CA GLN A 172 -28.99 -7.71 -1.34
C GLN A 172 -28.23 -7.73 -2.66
N VAL A 173 -27.46 -6.69 -2.97
CA VAL A 173 -26.63 -6.62 -4.19
C VAL A 173 -25.70 -7.82 -4.29
N LEU A 174 -25.02 -8.20 -3.18
CA LEU A 174 -24.14 -9.36 -3.16
C LEU A 174 -24.91 -10.66 -3.47
N LYS A 175 -26.11 -10.84 -2.91
CA LYS A 175 -26.95 -12.01 -3.20
C LYS A 175 -27.39 -12.05 -4.66
N ASP A 176 -27.77 -10.91 -5.22
CA ASP A 176 -28.21 -10.77 -6.61
C ASP A 176 -27.07 -11.08 -7.59
N LEU A 177 -25.83 -10.73 -7.20
CA LEU A 177 -24.59 -11.12 -7.91
C LEU A 177 -24.20 -12.59 -7.71
N GLY A 178 -25.01 -13.39 -7.02
CA GLY A 178 -24.75 -14.81 -6.77
C GLY A 178 -23.73 -15.08 -5.67
N ALA A 179 -23.35 -14.06 -4.87
CA ALA A 179 -22.42 -14.26 -3.77
C ALA A 179 -22.99 -15.25 -2.74
N ARG A 180 -22.11 -16.10 -2.23
CA ARG A 180 -22.43 -17.06 -1.16
C ARG A 180 -21.83 -16.54 0.14
N GLU A 181 -22.68 -16.43 1.16
CA GLU A 181 -22.24 -16.11 2.51
C GLU A 181 -21.57 -17.34 3.10
N PHE A 182 -20.26 -17.24 3.35
CA PHE A 182 -19.54 -18.26 4.11
C PHE A 182 -19.84 -18.04 5.59
N LEU A 183 -20.32 -19.07 6.28
CA LEU A 183 -20.42 -19.08 7.73
C LEU A 183 -18.99 -19.20 8.29
N GLY A 184 -18.32 -18.06 8.45
CA GLY A 184 -17.01 -17.98 9.07
C GLY A 184 -17.15 -18.26 10.57
N TYR A 185 -16.51 -19.32 11.05
CA TYR A 185 -16.21 -19.45 12.47
C TYR A 185 -15.02 -18.53 12.75
N THR A 186 -15.27 -17.42 13.46
CA THR A 186 -14.17 -16.61 14.02
C THR A 186 -13.35 -17.49 14.94
N LYS A 187 -12.04 -17.62 14.71
CA LYS A 187 -11.18 -18.29 15.69
C LYS A 187 -11.17 -17.40 16.93
N GLY A 188 -11.49 -17.96 18.10
CA GLY A 188 -11.85 -17.19 19.31
C GLY A 188 -10.90 -16.04 19.68
N LEU A 189 -11.52 -14.96 20.18
CA LEU A 189 -10.98 -13.69 20.70
C LEU A 189 -10.11 -12.82 19.76
N PHE A 190 -10.71 -11.71 19.29
CA PHE A 190 -10.09 -10.41 18.95
C PHE A 190 -8.76 -10.42 18.16
N SER A 191 -8.62 -11.22 17.11
CA SER A 191 -7.51 -11.09 16.15
C SER A 191 -8.04 -10.99 14.72
N CYS A 192 -8.07 -9.77 14.16
CA CYS A 192 -8.55 -9.51 12.80
C CYS A 192 -7.67 -10.13 11.69
N PHE A 193 -6.44 -10.58 12.02
CA PHE A 193 -5.48 -11.07 11.02
C PHE A 193 -5.40 -12.60 10.90
N SER A 194 -5.95 -13.34 11.86
CA SER A 194 -5.81 -14.81 11.88
C SER A 194 -6.91 -15.58 11.12
N ASP A 195 -7.91 -14.89 10.57
CA ASP A 195 -9.20 -15.48 10.16
C ASP A 195 -9.39 -15.71 8.64
N HIS A 196 -8.34 -15.58 7.81
CA HIS A 196 -8.48 -15.74 6.35
C HIS A 196 -7.73 -16.94 5.78
N GLN A 197 -8.31 -18.13 5.93
CA GLN A 197 -7.96 -19.32 5.13
C GLN A 197 -9.00 -19.50 4.01
N PHE A 198 -8.72 -18.98 2.82
CA PHE A 198 -9.55 -19.25 1.63
C PHE A 198 -9.10 -20.54 0.94
N LYS A 199 -9.88 -21.61 1.10
CA LYS A 199 -9.76 -22.80 0.24
C LYS A 199 -10.66 -22.63 -0.97
N VAL A 200 -10.08 -22.13 -2.06
CA VAL A 200 -10.76 -22.10 -3.37
C VAL A 200 -10.88 -23.53 -3.87
N ARG A 201 -12.09 -24.10 -3.86
CA ARG A 201 -12.41 -25.27 -4.69
C ARG A 201 -12.69 -24.75 -6.09
N SER A 202 -11.84 -25.13 -7.04
CA SER A 202 -12.15 -25.05 -8.47
C SER A 202 -13.34 -25.98 -8.74
N VAL A 203 -14.40 -25.41 -9.33
CA VAL A 203 -15.43 -26.18 -10.04
C VAL A 203 -14.90 -26.51 -11.42
#